data_AF-A0A9K3PKF2-F1
#
_entry.id   AF-A0A9K3PKF2-F1
#
_cell.length_a   1.000
_cell.length_b   1.000
_cell.length_c   1.000
_cell.angle_alpha   90.00
_cell.angle_beta   90.00
_cell.angle_gamma   90.00
#
_symmetry.space_group_name_H-M   'P 1'
#
loop_
_entity.id
_entity.type
_entity.pdbx_description
1 polymer ?
#
loop_
_entity_poly.entity_id
_entity_poly.type
_entity_poly.pdbx_seq_one_letter_code
_entity_poly.pdbx_strand_id
1 'polypeptide(L)'
;MDGLKTGVPVAMMIPQSCTFAERCRRTRRFLPNITAFYENNSKATKIYDKPEACTPHVENPIQFATYSEYKAALRRIYNAQINNNVNSLHWDHVWLPALNELHRLVRSRKLIIKRLQHQEKVTGEFSPYAMVGHYNDIEDMLWTDSNGRSWRQTVANLRHRYCLLVLTSGILRCESLTKADLSDHLSFYLPQRDQDIHPMLLLIMHIPEGKVNNGRTLFGRATRHKLPQFCPVGALAMYLQCRFHVTREFNNFTIEDRCTNSRWFDIKLLVDVDRISDRTQPMRSDGYSKHIKVTITTLPSCLLDLFGS
;
A
#
# COMPACT_ATOMS: atom_id res chain seq x y z
N MET A 1 27.55 -63.10 6.84
CA MET A 1 27.81 -62.29 8.05
C MET A 1 28.32 -60.93 7.59
N ASP A 2 27.55 -60.11 6.88
CA ASP A 2 26.29 -59.46 7.27
C ASP A 2 26.44 -58.62 8.53
N GLY A 3 26.28 -57.29 8.39
CA GLY A 3 26.32 -56.36 9.51
C GLY A 3 26.21 -54.87 9.14
N LEU A 4 25.09 -54.53 8.50
CA LEU A 4 24.35 -53.24 8.50
C LEU A 4 25.09 -51.89 8.60
N LYS A 5 25.11 -51.17 7.47
CA LYS A 5 24.93 -49.71 7.42
C LYS A 5 23.47 -49.41 7.11
N THR A 6 22.76 -48.69 7.98
CA THR A 6 21.43 -48.12 7.70
C THR A 6 21.37 -46.68 8.14
N GLY A 7 21.70 -45.76 7.24
CA GLY A 7 21.16 -44.40 7.23
C GLY A 7 20.04 -44.37 6.21
N VAL A 8 18.80 -44.30 6.66
CA VAL A 8 17.63 -44.14 5.80
C VAL A 8 17.38 -42.64 5.61
N PRO A 9 17.48 -42.08 4.39
CA PRO A 9 16.88 -40.79 4.11
C PRO A 9 15.37 -41.00 3.93
N VAL A 10 14.58 -40.36 4.79
CA VAL A 10 13.12 -40.30 4.66
C VAL A 10 12.78 -39.48 3.41
N ALA A 11 12.62 -40.17 2.28
CA ALA A 11 12.01 -39.63 1.09
C ALA A 11 10.52 -39.42 1.38
N MET A 12 10.11 -38.17 1.52
CA MET A 12 8.70 -37.78 1.59
C MET A 12 8.08 -38.06 0.22
N MET A 13 7.41 -39.20 0.07
CA MET A 13 6.60 -39.51 -1.11
C MET A 13 5.44 -38.52 -1.20
N ILE A 14 5.52 -37.61 -2.17
CA ILE A 14 4.40 -36.78 -2.60
C ILE A 14 3.56 -37.60 -3.59
N PRO A 15 2.23 -37.73 -3.42
CA PRO A 15 1.39 -38.44 -4.38
C PRO A 15 1.44 -37.78 -5.77
N GLN A 16 1.79 -38.58 -6.77
CA GLN A 16 1.91 -38.21 -8.18
C GLN A 16 0.54 -38.08 -8.87
N SER A 17 -0.25 -37.04 -8.58
CA SER A 17 -1.50 -36.82 -9.34
C SER A 17 -1.86 -35.35 -9.61
N CYS A 18 -0.87 -34.46 -9.71
CA CYS A 18 -1.03 -33.21 -10.45
C CYS A 18 0.35 -32.71 -10.88
N THR A 19 0.69 -32.85 -12.16
CA THR A 19 2.05 -32.56 -12.62
C THR A 19 2.32 -31.04 -12.58
N PHE A 20 3.46 -30.65 -12.04
CA PHE A 20 3.98 -29.26 -12.05
C PHE A 20 3.92 -28.60 -13.45
N ALA A 21 3.97 -29.43 -14.51
CA ALA A 21 3.81 -29.03 -15.90
C ALA A 21 2.43 -28.40 -16.23
N GLU A 22 1.35 -28.79 -15.56
CA GLU A 22 0.02 -28.23 -15.79
C GLU A 22 -0.17 -26.87 -15.11
N ARG A 23 0.45 -26.65 -13.93
CA ARG A 23 0.52 -25.31 -13.31
C ARG A 23 1.31 -24.34 -14.19
N CYS A 24 2.42 -24.79 -14.77
CA CYS A 24 3.31 -23.96 -15.59
C CYS A 24 2.67 -23.52 -16.93
N ARG A 25 1.76 -24.33 -17.50
CA ARG A 25 1.02 -23.95 -18.72
C ARG A 25 0.03 -22.81 -18.51
N ARG A 26 -0.54 -22.65 -17.30
CA ARG A 26 -1.41 -21.51 -16.97
C ARG A 26 -0.64 -20.21 -16.76
N THR A 27 0.58 -20.27 -16.23
CA THR A 27 1.43 -19.09 -15.98
C THR A 27 2.06 -18.52 -17.26
N ARG A 28 2.30 -19.34 -18.30
CA ARG A 28 2.85 -18.86 -19.59
C ARG A 28 1.91 -17.94 -20.39
N ARG A 29 0.60 -17.93 -20.10
CA ARG A 29 -0.33 -16.97 -20.72
C ARG A 29 -0.23 -15.55 -20.15
N PHE A 30 0.45 -15.36 -19.01
CA PHE A 30 0.59 -14.04 -18.36
C PHE A 30 1.86 -13.26 -18.76
N LEU A 31 2.90 -13.94 -19.24
CA LEU A 31 4.18 -13.34 -19.59
C LEU A 31 4.13 -12.33 -20.78
N PRO A 32 3.33 -12.53 -21.85
CA PRO A 32 3.29 -11.59 -22.97
C PRO A 32 2.78 -10.19 -22.57
N ASN A 33 1.95 -10.11 -21.53
CA ASN A 33 1.37 -8.85 -21.05
C ASN A 33 2.36 -7.96 -20.29
N ILE A 34 3.45 -8.52 -19.74
CA ILE A 34 4.43 -7.75 -18.97
C ILE A 34 5.38 -7.01 -19.92
N THR A 35 5.83 -7.65 -21.00
CA THR A 35 6.69 -7.01 -22.02
C THR A 35 5.92 -5.91 -22.77
N ALA A 36 4.67 -6.18 -23.15
CA ALA A 36 3.77 -5.19 -23.75
C ALA A 36 3.47 -4.00 -22.80
N PHE A 37 3.48 -4.23 -21.48
CA PHE A 37 3.32 -3.16 -20.49
C PHE A 37 4.52 -2.20 -20.46
N TYR A 38 5.76 -2.71 -20.57
CA TYR A 38 6.95 -1.84 -20.63
C TYR A 38 6.99 -1.01 -21.92
N GLU A 39 6.62 -1.61 -23.06
CA GLU A 39 6.57 -0.90 -24.34
C GLU A 39 5.46 0.16 -24.37
N ASN A 40 4.28 -0.13 -23.83
CA ASN A 40 3.15 0.81 -23.77
C ASN A 40 3.38 1.96 -22.79
N ASN A 41 4.10 1.74 -21.69
CA ASN A 41 4.47 2.83 -20.77
C ASN A 41 5.52 3.78 -21.37
N SER A 42 6.39 3.31 -22.28
CA SER A 42 7.31 4.21 -23.00
C SER A 42 6.57 5.13 -23.99
N LYS A 43 5.40 4.70 -24.50
CA LYS A 43 4.56 5.47 -25.43
C LYS A 43 3.56 6.41 -24.72
N ALA A 44 3.38 6.27 -23.40
CA ALA A 44 2.44 7.07 -22.61
C ALA A 44 2.95 8.48 -22.23
N THR A 45 4.15 8.87 -22.67
CA THR A 45 4.73 10.20 -22.42
C THR A 45 4.13 11.34 -23.25
N LYS A 46 3.09 11.08 -24.07
CA LYS A 46 2.37 12.11 -24.86
C LYS A 46 1.07 12.62 -24.20
N ILE A 47 1.04 12.82 -22.88
CA ILE A 47 -0.15 13.34 -22.19
C ILE A 47 0.18 14.64 -21.44
N TYR A 48 0.72 15.67 -22.10
CA TYR A 48 0.71 17.03 -21.54
C TYR A 48 0.57 18.18 -22.55
N ASP A 49 0.23 17.92 -23.81
CA ASP A 49 -0.18 18.99 -24.73
C ASP A 49 -1.70 19.15 -24.68
N LYS A 50 -2.21 19.69 -23.57
CA LYS A 50 -3.56 20.22 -23.56
C LYS A 50 -3.45 21.67 -24.06
N PRO A 51 -4.17 22.08 -25.12
CA PRO A 51 -4.12 23.47 -25.57
C PRO A 51 -4.50 24.35 -24.38
N GLU A 52 -3.61 25.29 -24.05
CA GLU A 52 -3.86 26.31 -23.04
C GLU A 52 -5.14 27.04 -23.44
N ALA A 53 -6.26 26.66 -22.81
CA ALA A 53 -7.50 27.39 -22.99
C ALA A 53 -7.19 28.83 -22.60
N CYS A 54 -7.43 29.75 -23.55
CA CYS A 54 -7.27 31.20 -23.45
C CYS A 54 -7.98 31.69 -22.18
N THR A 55 -7.24 31.65 -21.07
CA THR A 55 -7.74 32.03 -19.76
C THR A 55 -7.25 33.45 -19.58
N PRO A 56 -8.15 34.44 -19.48
CA PRO A 56 -7.72 35.83 -19.35
C PRO A 56 -6.80 35.94 -18.13
N HIS A 57 -5.60 36.47 -18.35
CA HIS A 57 -4.59 36.68 -17.33
C HIS A 57 -5.10 37.78 -16.40
N VAL A 58 -5.42 37.41 -15.15
CA VAL A 58 -5.80 38.35 -14.09
C VAL A 58 -4.72 38.26 -13.03
N GLU A 59 -4.17 39.41 -12.63
CA GLU A 59 -3.02 39.50 -11.72
C GLU A 59 -3.33 38.95 -10.31
N ASN A 60 -4.59 39.07 -9.87
CA ASN A 60 -5.08 38.53 -8.59
C ASN A 60 -6.48 37.90 -8.75
N PRO A 61 -6.58 36.69 -9.31
CA PRO A 61 -7.87 36.04 -9.53
C PRO A 61 -8.45 35.50 -8.20
N ILE A 62 -9.77 35.57 -8.06
CA ILE A 62 -10.49 34.98 -6.93
C ILE A 62 -10.12 33.49 -6.80
N GLN A 63 -9.72 33.07 -5.60
CA GLN A 63 -9.37 31.68 -5.34
C GLN A 63 -10.61 30.78 -5.29
N PHE A 64 -10.42 29.49 -5.58
CA PHE A 64 -11.51 28.51 -5.56
C PHE A 64 -12.25 28.44 -4.22
N ALA A 65 -11.54 28.61 -3.10
CA ALA A 65 -12.13 28.62 -1.76
C ALA A 65 -13.11 29.78 -1.61
N THR A 66 -12.66 31.01 -1.90
CA THR A 66 -13.47 32.23 -1.85
C THR A 66 -14.67 32.17 -2.80
N TYR A 67 -14.50 31.63 -4.01
CA TYR A 67 -15.61 31.41 -4.94
C TYR A 67 -16.65 30.42 -4.38
N SER A 68 -16.18 29.33 -3.76
CA SER A 68 -17.05 28.34 -3.13
C SER A 68 -17.81 28.90 -1.93
N GLU A 69 -17.18 29.77 -1.16
CA GLU A 69 -17.81 30.50 -0.05
C GLU A 69 -18.91 31.44 -0.55
N TYR A 70 -18.66 32.22 -1.61
CA TYR A 70 -19.70 33.07 -2.21
C TYR A 70 -20.89 32.23 -2.72
N LYS A 71 -20.62 31.11 -3.38
CA LYS A 71 -21.69 30.18 -3.81
C LYS A 71 -22.50 29.66 -2.61
N ALA A 72 -21.82 29.29 -1.52
CA ALA A 72 -22.47 28.81 -0.30
C ALA A 72 -23.31 29.92 0.38
N ALA A 73 -22.79 31.15 0.44
CA ALA A 73 -23.51 32.30 0.98
C ALA A 73 -24.78 32.61 0.18
N LEU A 74 -24.69 32.64 -1.15
CA LEU A 74 -25.83 32.81 -2.05
C LEU A 74 -26.87 31.68 -1.89
N ARG A 75 -26.40 30.43 -1.78
CA ARG A 75 -27.26 29.28 -1.52
C ARG A 75 -27.98 29.41 -0.18
N ARG A 76 -27.31 29.94 0.85
CA ARG A 76 -27.91 30.18 2.18
C ARG A 76 -29.02 31.23 2.10
N ILE A 77 -28.79 32.34 1.41
CA ILE A 77 -29.79 33.41 1.21
C ILE A 77 -30.99 32.85 0.43
N TYR A 78 -30.74 32.12 -0.66
CA TYR A 78 -31.78 31.47 -1.44
C TYR A 78 -32.65 30.54 -0.58
N ASN A 79 -32.04 29.66 0.22
CA ASN A 79 -32.78 28.77 1.11
C ASN A 79 -33.64 29.55 2.13
N ALA A 80 -33.12 30.66 2.67
CA ALA A 80 -33.90 31.51 3.57
C ALA A 80 -35.11 32.18 2.87
N GLN A 81 -34.95 32.59 1.61
CA GLN A 81 -36.05 33.17 0.82
C GLN A 81 -37.12 32.15 0.45
N ILE A 82 -36.73 30.91 0.10
CA ILE A 82 -37.67 29.80 -0.14
C ILE A 82 -38.43 29.50 1.16
N ASN A 83 -37.74 29.37 2.29
CA ASN A 83 -38.36 29.06 3.58
C ASN A 83 -39.37 30.13 4.04
N ASN A 84 -39.11 31.40 3.69
CA ASN A 84 -40.00 32.52 3.99
C ASN A 84 -41.06 32.75 2.89
N ASN A 85 -41.16 31.87 1.88
CA ASN A 85 -42.07 31.97 0.74
C ASN A 85 -41.96 33.29 -0.06
N VAL A 86 -40.79 33.93 -0.03
CA VAL A 86 -40.52 35.19 -0.76
C VAL A 86 -40.06 34.92 -2.19
N ASN A 87 -39.45 33.76 -2.42
CA ASN A 87 -38.93 33.36 -3.71
C ASN A 87 -39.57 32.02 -4.13
N SER A 88 -40.02 31.95 -5.38
CA SER A 88 -40.63 30.75 -5.98
C SER A 88 -39.76 30.15 -7.10
N LEU A 89 -38.65 30.80 -7.44
CA LEU A 89 -37.75 30.34 -8.49
C LEU A 89 -36.95 29.14 -8.01
N HIS A 90 -36.84 28.13 -8.89
CA HIS A 90 -35.89 27.03 -8.69
C HIS A 90 -34.44 27.54 -8.74
N TRP A 91 -33.55 26.91 -7.98
CA TRP A 91 -32.15 27.33 -7.90
C TRP A 91 -31.44 27.40 -9.25
N ASP A 92 -31.76 26.54 -10.20
CA ASP A 92 -31.09 26.55 -11.51
C ASP A 92 -31.44 27.79 -12.35
N HIS A 93 -32.52 28.50 -12.00
CA HIS A 93 -32.84 29.81 -12.56
C HIS A 93 -32.12 30.96 -11.85
N VAL A 94 -31.67 30.74 -10.60
CA VAL A 94 -30.84 31.70 -9.83
C VAL A 94 -29.35 31.50 -10.13
N TRP A 95 -28.93 30.24 -10.28
CA TRP A 95 -27.56 29.81 -10.54
C TRP A 95 -27.42 29.32 -11.98
N LEU A 96 -27.33 30.29 -12.89
CA LEU A 96 -27.34 30.06 -14.32
C LEU A 96 -26.18 29.14 -14.80
N PRO A 97 -26.33 28.48 -15.96
CA PRO A 97 -25.27 27.68 -16.57
C PRO A 97 -23.93 28.42 -16.72
N ALA A 98 -23.96 29.74 -16.96
CA ALA A 98 -22.75 30.57 -17.03
C ALA A 98 -21.94 30.57 -15.72
N LEU A 99 -22.61 30.52 -14.56
CA LEU A 99 -21.94 30.43 -13.26
C LEU A 99 -21.37 29.03 -13.01
N ASN A 100 -21.98 27.98 -13.57
CA ASN A 100 -21.39 26.64 -13.54
C ASN A 100 -20.11 26.57 -14.39
N GLU A 101 -20.10 27.24 -15.54
CA GLU A 101 -18.88 27.34 -16.35
C GLU A 101 -17.80 28.18 -15.67
N LEU A 102 -18.18 29.29 -15.02
CA LEU A 102 -17.25 30.07 -14.20
C LEU A 102 -16.66 29.23 -13.06
N HIS A 103 -17.47 28.43 -12.37
CA HIS A 103 -16.98 27.51 -11.35
C HIS A 103 -15.96 26.51 -11.92
N ARG A 104 -16.22 25.96 -13.12
CA ARG A 104 -15.29 25.06 -13.81
C ARG A 104 -13.96 25.76 -14.14
N LEU A 105 -14.02 27.00 -14.62
CA LEU A 105 -12.85 27.82 -14.93
C LEU A 105 -12.04 28.19 -13.67
N VAL A 106 -12.69 28.58 -12.57
CA VAL A 106 -12.00 28.88 -11.30
C VAL A 106 -11.33 27.62 -10.74
N ARG A 107 -11.97 26.45 -10.89
CA ARG A 107 -11.40 25.17 -10.48
C ARG A 107 -10.14 24.80 -11.28
N SER A 108 -10.15 24.99 -12.61
CA SER A 108 -8.99 24.69 -13.46
C SER A 108 -7.83 25.66 -13.22
N ARG A 109 -8.12 26.94 -12.95
CA ARG A 109 -7.12 27.96 -12.62
C ARG A 109 -6.33 27.66 -11.36
N LYS A 110 -6.88 26.96 -10.37
CA LYS A 110 -6.16 26.63 -9.12
C LYS A 110 -4.79 25.98 -9.38
N LEU A 111 -4.69 25.07 -10.34
CA LEU A 111 -3.42 24.41 -10.68
C LEU A 111 -2.48 25.32 -11.46
N ILE A 112 -3.03 26.15 -12.35
CA ILE A 112 -2.27 27.12 -13.17
C ILE A 112 -1.68 28.20 -12.26
N ILE A 113 -2.46 28.77 -11.35
CA ILE A 113 -2.03 29.77 -10.38
C ILE A 113 -0.91 29.22 -9.50
N LYS A 114 -1.06 27.99 -8.96
CA LYS A 114 0.01 27.35 -8.18
C LYS A 114 1.31 27.21 -8.97
N ARG A 115 1.21 26.89 -10.27
CA ARG A 115 2.37 26.80 -11.17
C ARG A 115 2.99 28.16 -11.44
N LEU A 116 2.19 29.20 -11.72
CA LEU A 116 2.63 30.57 -11.99
C LEU A 116 3.22 31.26 -10.75
N GLN A 117 2.64 31.03 -9.57
CA GLN A 117 3.13 31.53 -8.29
C GLN A 117 4.35 30.74 -7.79
N HIS A 118 4.84 29.77 -8.56
CA HIS A 118 5.94 28.89 -8.18
C HIS A 118 5.76 28.31 -6.77
N GLN A 119 4.51 28.04 -6.36
CA GLN A 119 4.26 27.40 -5.08
C GLN A 119 4.97 26.05 -5.11
N GLU A 120 6.00 25.91 -4.27
CA GLU A 120 6.87 24.75 -4.28
C GLU A 120 6.05 23.47 -4.12
N LYS A 121 6.42 22.44 -4.88
CA LYS A 121 5.77 21.12 -4.81
C LYS A 121 6.11 20.40 -3.51
N VAL A 122 7.10 20.90 -2.77
CA VAL A 122 7.53 20.35 -1.48
C VAL A 122 6.62 20.94 -0.40
N THR A 123 5.72 20.11 0.10
CA THR A 123 4.88 20.40 1.25
C THR A 123 5.39 19.65 2.48
N GLY A 124 4.84 19.92 3.67
CA GLY A 124 5.08 19.09 4.86
C GLY A 124 4.74 17.60 4.65
N GLU A 125 3.99 17.25 3.61
CA GLU A 125 3.72 15.85 3.22
C GLU A 125 4.99 15.11 2.76
N PHE A 126 6.10 15.82 2.49
CA PHE A 126 7.38 15.22 2.13
C PHE A 126 8.28 14.93 3.34
N SER A 127 7.89 15.34 4.55
CA SER A 127 8.60 15.03 5.80
C SER A 127 8.95 13.53 5.94
N PRO A 128 8.09 12.56 5.55
CA PRO A 128 8.45 11.14 5.54
C PRO A 128 9.64 10.77 4.62
N TYR A 129 9.95 11.56 3.59
CA TYR A 129 11.10 11.30 2.71
C TYR A 129 12.40 11.88 3.26
N ALA A 130 12.33 12.89 4.12
CA ALA A 130 13.51 13.35 4.86
C ALA A 130 14.00 12.26 5.86
N MET A 131 13.12 11.34 6.24
CA MET A 131 13.44 10.19 7.07
C MET A 131 14.29 9.12 6.38
N VAL A 132 14.48 9.20 5.06
CA VAL A 132 15.32 8.24 4.31
C VAL A 132 16.75 8.22 4.86
N GLY A 133 17.26 9.36 5.34
CA GLY A 133 18.58 9.45 5.97
C GLY A 133 18.72 8.65 7.27
N HIS A 134 17.61 8.37 7.95
CA HIS A 134 17.56 7.65 9.23
C HIS A 134 16.94 6.25 9.09
N TYR A 135 16.77 5.75 7.86
CA TYR A 135 16.11 4.48 7.62
C TYR A 135 16.81 3.31 8.32
N ASN A 136 18.15 3.35 8.37
CA ASN A 136 18.96 2.36 9.09
C ASN A 136 18.65 2.40 10.59
N ASP A 137 18.67 3.60 11.20
CA ASP A 137 18.44 3.77 12.63
C ASP A 137 17.03 3.30 13.04
N ILE A 138 16.02 3.58 12.20
CA ILE A 138 14.64 3.13 12.41
C ILE A 138 14.56 1.61 12.35
N GLU A 139 15.20 0.99 11.35
CA GLU A 139 15.18 -0.46 11.19
C GLU A 139 15.93 -1.16 12.33
N ASP A 140 17.08 -0.64 12.74
CA ASP A 140 17.87 -1.14 13.87
C ASP A 140 17.09 -1.07 15.18
N MET A 141 16.36 0.03 15.42
CA MET A 141 15.49 0.16 16.58
C MET A 141 14.35 -0.86 16.54
N LEU A 142 13.64 -0.99 15.41
CA LEU A 142 12.56 -1.98 15.26
C LEU A 142 13.06 -3.43 15.38
N TRP A 143 14.28 -3.71 14.91
CA TRP A 143 14.92 -5.01 15.06
C TRP A 143 15.27 -5.28 16.52
N THR A 144 15.87 -4.32 17.20
CA THR A 144 16.23 -4.44 18.63
C THR A 144 14.99 -4.61 19.50
N ASP A 145 13.94 -3.82 19.24
CA ASP A 145 12.65 -3.92 19.90
C ASP A 145 12.00 -5.31 19.70
N SER A 146 12.28 -5.97 18.58
CA SER A 146 11.77 -7.31 18.30
C SER A 146 12.28 -8.37 19.28
N ASN A 147 13.39 -8.11 19.98
CA ASN A 147 13.84 -8.88 21.13
C ASN A 147 13.01 -8.56 22.40
N GLY A 148 11.68 -8.66 22.26
CA GLY A 148 10.73 -8.36 23.33
C GLY A 148 10.81 -9.33 24.51
N ARG A 149 10.21 -8.94 25.63
CA ARG A 149 10.20 -9.76 26.87
C ARG A 149 9.27 -10.98 26.77
N SER A 150 8.41 -11.02 25.75
CA SER A 150 7.48 -12.11 25.51
C SER A 150 7.33 -12.37 24.01
N TRP A 151 7.01 -13.62 23.65
CA TRP A 151 6.77 -13.98 22.26
C TRP A 151 5.66 -13.16 21.59
N ARG A 152 4.63 -12.73 22.34
CA ARG A 152 3.56 -11.87 21.81
C ARG A 152 4.10 -10.51 21.38
N GLN A 153 4.93 -9.91 22.23
CA GLN A 153 5.60 -8.65 21.94
C GLN A 153 6.54 -8.79 20.73
N THR A 154 7.31 -9.89 20.67
CA THR A 154 8.18 -10.20 19.52
C THR A 154 7.38 -10.27 18.22
N VAL A 155 6.22 -10.95 18.20
CA VAL A 155 5.37 -11.00 16.99
C VAL A 155 4.87 -9.61 16.60
N ALA A 156 4.42 -8.80 17.57
CA ALA A 156 3.96 -7.44 17.30
C ALA A 156 5.07 -6.56 16.70
N ASN A 157 6.28 -6.64 17.23
CA ASN A 157 7.42 -5.84 16.80
C ASN A 157 7.97 -6.30 15.43
N LEU A 158 8.06 -7.62 15.21
CA LEU A 158 8.38 -8.19 13.88
C LEU A 158 7.34 -7.80 12.82
N ARG A 159 6.07 -7.73 13.20
CA ARG A 159 4.98 -7.23 12.33
C ARG A 159 5.19 -5.77 11.97
N HIS A 160 5.53 -4.91 12.94
CA HIS A 160 5.82 -3.50 12.68
C HIS A 160 7.04 -3.31 11.78
N ARG A 161 8.10 -4.08 12.01
CA ARG A 161 9.28 -4.13 11.14
C ARG A 161 8.92 -4.55 9.71
N TYR A 162 8.16 -5.63 9.55
CA TYR A 162 7.67 -6.07 8.24
C TYR A 162 6.89 -4.96 7.53
N CYS A 163 5.95 -4.29 8.23
CA CYS A 163 5.20 -3.16 7.69
C CYS A 163 6.13 -2.07 7.13
N LEU A 164 7.15 -1.63 7.89
CA LEU A 164 8.09 -0.62 7.41
C LEU A 164 8.74 -1.05 6.09
N LEU A 165 9.33 -2.25 6.05
CA LEU A 165 10.10 -2.71 4.91
C LEU A 165 9.25 -2.89 3.65
N VAL A 166 8.05 -3.46 3.78
CA VAL A 166 7.19 -3.70 2.60
C VAL A 166 6.46 -2.44 2.14
N LEU A 167 6.10 -1.53 3.05
CA LEU A 167 5.49 -0.25 2.69
C LEU A 167 6.46 0.63 1.91
N THR A 168 7.72 0.65 2.34
CA THR A 168 8.79 1.41 1.66
C THR A 168 9.24 0.75 0.37
N SER A 169 9.46 -0.57 0.36
CA SER A 169 9.87 -1.29 -0.86
C SER A 169 8.77 -1.33 -1.93
N GLY A 170 7.51 -1.47 -1.52
CA GLY A 170 6.37 -1.58 -2.43
C GLY A 170 5.65 -0.28 -2.74
N ILE A 171 6.06 0.84 -2.11
CA ILE A 171 5.38 2.15 -2.18
C ILE A 171 3.88 1.97 -1.91
N LEU A 172 3.59 1.34 -0.77
CA LEU A 172 2.26 0.93 -0.38
C LEU A 172 1.71 1.84 0.73
N ARG A 173 0.37 1.90 0.83
CA ARG A 173 -0.31 2.52 1.97
C ARG A 173 -0.47 1.48 3.08
N CYS A 174 -0.35 1.92 4.33
CA CYS A 174 -0.57 1.02 5.48
C CYS A 174 -1.97 0.39 5.47
N GLU A 175 -2.98 1.13 5.00
CA GLU A 175 -4.35 0.61 4.88
C GLU A 175 -4.42 -0.62 3.96
N SER A 176 -3.64 -0.65 2.88
CA SER A 176 -3.56 -1.80 1.97
C SER A 176 -3.05 -3.04 2.69
N LEU A 177 -2.08 -2.88 3.58
CA LEU A 177 -1.52 -3.98 4.36
C LEU A 177 -2.46 -4.49 5.45
N THR A 178 -3.17 -3.59 6.13
CA THR A 178 -4.07 -3.96 7.23
C THR A 178 -5.30 -4.73 6.76
N LYS A 179 -5.71 -4.53 5.50
CA LYS A 179 -6.84 -5.23 4.88
C LYS A 179 -6.43 -6.52 4.17
N ALA A 180 -5.15 -6.67 3.85
CA ALA A 180 -4.63 -7.77 3.05
C ALA A 180 -4.84 -9.13 3.76
N ASP A 181 -5.19 -10.11 2.94
CA ASP A 181 -5.24 -11.51 3.33
C ASP A 181 -3.89 -12.18 3.09
N LEU A 182 -3.65 -13.29 3.78
CA LEU A 182 -2.46 -14.11 3.55
C LEU A 182 -2.41 -14.63 2.11
N SER A 183 -3.59 -14.88 1.53
CA SER A 183 -3.81 -15.33 0.15
C SER A 183 -3.51 -14.26 -0.91
N ASP A 184 -3.49 -12.97 -0.55
CA ASP A 184 -3.18 -11.87 -1.48
C ASP A 184 -1.71 -11.83 -1.89
N HIS A 185 -0.84 -12.60 -1.21
CA HIS A 185 0.58 -12.67 -1.50
C HIS A 185 0.92 -13.82 -2.45
N LEU A 186 1.57 -13.48 -3.55
CA LEU A 186 2.15 -14.43 -4.49
C LEU A 186 3.64 -14.18 -4.60
N SER A 187 4.45 -15.22 -4.55
CA SER A 187 5.89 -15.13 -4.82
C SER A 187 6.31 -16.05 -5.95
N PHE A 188 7.22 -15.57 -6.79
CA PHE A 188 7.85 -16.38 -7.83
C PHE A 188 9.26 -15.89 -8.16
N TYR A 189 10.08 -16.81 -8.63
CA TYR A 189 11.39 -16.50 -9.17
C TYR A 189 11.24 -16.02 -10.62
N LEU A 190 11.84 -14.86 -10.91
CA LEU A 190 11.98 -14.40 -12.28
C LEU A 190 13.02 -15.25 -13.01
N PRO A 191 12.87 -15.44 -14.34
CA PRO A 191 13.92 -16.05 -15.15
C PRO A 191 15.24 -15.31 -14.94
N GLN A 192 16.27 -16.05 -14.55
CA GLN A 192 17.62 -15.52 -14.33
C GLN A 192 18.18 -15.03 -15.66
N ARG A 193 18.68 -13.80 -15.72
CA ARG A 193 19.43 -13.31 -16.87
C ARG A 193 20.87 -13.76 -16.78
N ASP A 194 21.59 -13.80 -17.90
CA ASP A 194 22.99 -14.24 -17.95
C ASP A 194 23.92 -13.40 -17.05
N GLN A 195 23.52 -12.17 -16.72
CA GLN A 195 24.26 -11.25 -15.84
C GLN A 195 23.93 -11.41 -14.36
N ASP A 196 22.83 -12.10 -14.02
CA ASP A 196 22.38 -12.25 -12.64
C ASP A 196 23.13 -13.41 -11.97
N ILE A 197 23.69 -13.18 -10.79
CA ILE A 197 24.35 -14.25 -9.99
C ILE A 197 23.31 -15.23 -9.44
N HIS A 198 22.10 -14.74 -9.14
CA HIS A 198 21.01 -15.52 -8.55
C HIS A 198 19.65 -15.08 -9.13
N PRO A 199 18.66 -15.98 -9.23
CA PRO A 199 17.32 -15.63 -9.68
C PRO A 199 16.63 -14.67 -8.69
N MET A 200 15.99 -13.63 -9.21
CA MET A 200 15.29 -12.64 -8.39
C MET A 200 13.96 -13.20 -7.89
N LEU A 201 13.77 -13.21 -6.57
CA LEU A 201 12.48 -13.50 -5.95
C LEU A 201 11.62 -12.23 -5.90
N LEU A 202 10.48 -12.26 -6.59
CA LEU A 202 9.49 -11.20 -6.60
C LEU A 202 8.32 -11.58 -5.70
N LEU A 203 8.00 -10.72 -4.74
CA LEU A 203 6.81 -10.78 -3.91
C LEU A 203 5.78 -9.80 -4.48
N ILE A 204 4.63 -10.33 -4.89
CA ILE A 204 3.48 -9.55 -5.37
C ILE A 204 2.39 -9.60 -4.31
N MET A 205 1.87 -8.43 -3.95
CA MET A 205 0.72 -8.27 -3.09
C MET A 205 -0.45 -7.75 -3.91
N HIS A 206 -1.54 -8.50 -3.96
CA HIS A 206 -2.80 -8.07 -4.55
C HIS A 206 -3.46 -6.99 -3.67
N ILE A 207 -3.96 -5.92 -4.29
CA ILE A 207 -4.66 -4.83 -3.60
C ILE A 207 -6.09 -4.77 -4.16
N PRO A 208 -7.02 -5.53 -3.57
CA PRO A 208 -8.38 -5.64 -4.09
C PRO A 208 -9.16 -4.32 -3.92
N GLU A 209 -9.00 -3.65 -2.79
CA GLU A 209 -9.81 -2.50 -2.41
C GLU A 209 -9.01 -1.19 -2.37
N GLY A 210 -9.58 -0.15 -2.98
CA GLY A 210 -9.03 1.20 -2.92
C GLY A 210 -10.00 2.22 -3.50
N LYS A 211 -10.08 3.41 -2.87
CA LYS A 211 -10.99 4.50 -3.29
C LYS A 211 -10.79 4.92 -4.76
N VAL A 212 -9.58 4.72 -5.29
CA VAL A 212 -9.19 5.11 -6.65
C VAL A 212 -9.08 3.93 -7.60
N ASN A 213 -9.43 2.71 -7.16
CA ASN A 213 -9.21 1.52 -7.96
C ASN A 213 -10.16 1.47 -9.16
N ASN A 214 -11.32 2.14 -9.16
CA ASN A 214 -12.27 2.17 -10.29
C ASN A 214 -12.52 0.78 -10.91
N GLY A 215 -12.56 -0.27 -10.08
CA GLY A 215 -12.70 -1.67 -10.52
C GLY A 215 -11.45 -2.34 -11.10
N ARG A 216 -10.30 -1.64 -11.14
CA ARG A 216 -9.00 -2.19 -11.54
C ARG A 216 -8.27 -2.80 -10.35
N THR A 217 -7.74 -3.98 -10.56
CA THR A 217 -6.81 -4.62 -9.64
C THR A 217 -5.47 -3.90 -9.63
N LEU A 218 -5.01 -3.50 -8.45
CA LEU A 218 -3.66 -2.97 -8.25
C LEU A 218 -2.78 -4.02 -7.58
N PHE A 219 -1.47 -3.89 -7.79
CA PHE A 219 -0.48 -4.81 -7.25
C PHE A 219 0.68 -4.04 -6.61
N GLY A 220 0.94 -4.35 -5.34
CA GLY A 220 2.20 -4.04 -4.67
C GLY A 220 3.28 -5.02 -5.07
N ARG A 221 4.52 -4.57 -5.17
CA ARG A 221 5.65 -5.43 -5.55
C ARG A 221 6.84 -5.13 -4.68
N ALA A 222 7.47 -6.16 -4.14
CA ALA A 222 8.70 -6.06 -3.38
C ALA A 222 9.66 -7.18 -3.82
N THR A 223 10.96 -6.90 -3.82
CA THR A 223 11.99 -7.88 -4.17
C THR A 223 12.81 -8.24 -2.95
N ARG A 224 13.53 -9.36 -3.02
CA ARG A 224 14.56 -9.69 -2.03
C ARG A 224 15.63 -8.60 -2.06
N HIS A 225 15.92 -8.00 -0.90
CA HIS A 225 16.99 -7.03 -0.77
C HIS A 225 18.36 -7.73 -0.61
N LYS A 226 19.43 -7.09 -1.10
CA LYS A 226 20.81 -7.59 -0.99
C LYS A 226 21.24 -7.70 0.48
N LEU A 227 20.97 -6.64 1.23
CA LEU A 227 21.17 -6.59 2.69
C LEU A 227 19.98 -7.26 3.38
N PRO A 228 20.17 -8.34 4.16
CA PRO A 228 19.10 -9.06 4.82
C PRO A 228 18.24 -8.20 5.75
N GLN A 229 18.84 -7.20 6.40
CA GLN A 229 18.12 -6.34 7.34
C GLN A 229 17.02 -5.51 6.67
N PHE A 230 17.21 -5.10 5.40
CA PHE A 230 16.20 -4.36 4.64
C PHE A 230 15.35 -5.25 3.74
N CYS A 231 15.39 -6.57 3.93
CA CYS A 231 14.67 -7.50 3.07
C CYS A 231 13.20 -7.65 3.49
N PRO A 232 12.22 -7.15 2.71
CA PRO A 232 10.80 -7.28 3.06
C PRO A 232 10.34 -8.74 3.05
N VAL A 233 10.91 -9.57 2.16
CA VAL A 233 10.63 -11.02 2.10
C VAL A 233 11.16 -11.72 3.36
N GLY A 234 12.36 -11.35 3.82
CA GLY A 234 12.95 -11.90 5.04
C GLY A 234 12.16 -11.51 6.28
N ALA A 235 11.76 -10.24 6.38
CA ALA A 235 10.92 -9.78 7.48
C ALA A 235 9.54 -10.44 7.49
N LEU A 236 8.91 -10.64 6.32
CA LEU A 236 7.67 -11.39 6.22
C LEU A 236 7.83 -12.82 6.77
N ALA A 237 8.90 -13.51 6.36
CA ALA A 237 9.17 -14.87 6.81
C ALA A 237 9.37 -14.95 8.34
N MET A 238 10.15 -14.04 8.92
CA MET A 238 10.37 -13.97 10.37
C MET A 238 9.08 -13.69 11.13
N TYR A 239 8.28 -12.74 10.66
CA TYR A 239 6.98 -12.42 11.26
C TYR A 239 6.04 -13.63 11.21
N LEU A 240 5.87 -14.26 10.04
CA LEU A 240 4.97 -15.42 9.88
C LEU A 240 5.44 -16.62 10.71
N GLN A 241 6.75 -16.90 10.74
CA GLN A 241 7.31 -17.97 11.55
C GLN A 241 6.98 -17.76 13.03
N CYS A 242 7.24 -16.57 13.57
CA CYS A 242 6.96 -16.26 14.96
C CYS A 242 5.44 -16.27 15.24
N ARG A 243 4.64 -15.66 14.35
CA ARG A 243 3.17 -15.70 14.43
C ARG A 243 2.66 -17.13 14.52
N PHE A 244 3.00 -18.00 13.57
CA PHE A 244 2.49 -19.37 13.53
C PHE A 244 2.96 -20.20 14.72
N HIS A 245 4.18 -19.95 15.21
CA HIS A 245 4.67 -20.55 16.43
C HIS A 245 3.83 -20.16 17.66
N VAL A 246 3.41 -18.89 17.76
CA VAL A 246 2.66 -18.39 18.92
C VAL A 246 1.17 -18.72 18.81
N THR A 247 0.56 -18.49 17.66
CA THR A 247 -0.89 -18.64 17.46
C THR A 247 -1.31 -20.10 17.25
N ARG A 248 -0.36 -20.98 16.91
CA ARG A 248 -0.60 -22.40 16.59
C ARG A 248 -1.66 -22.63 15.51
N GLU A 249 -1.92 -21.63 14.68
CA GLU A 249 -3.10 -21.59 13.79
C GLU A 249 -3.07 -22.65 12.67
N PHE A 250 -1.89 -23.21 12.39
CA PHE A 250 -1.69 -24.28 11.43
C PHE A 250 -1.22 -25.60 12.06
N ASN A 251 -1.21 -25.72 13.39
CA ASN A 251 -0.73 -26.94 14.06
C ASN A 251 -1.57 -28.17 13.71
N ASN A 252 -2.89 -27.99 13.59
CA ASN A 252 -3.85 -29.06 13.32
C ASN A 252 -4.27 -29.13 11.85
N PHE A 253 -3.61 -28.38 10.96
CA PHE A 253 -3.94 -28.41 9.53
C PHE A 253 -3.48 -29.73 8.90
N THR A 254 -4.44 -30.50 8.41
CA THR A 254 -4.15 -31.67 7.58
C THR A 254 -3.72 -31.26 6.17
N ILE A 255 -3.26 -32.22 5.37
CA ILE A 255 -2.96 -31.98 3.94
C ILE A 255 -4.25 -31.57 3.19
N GLU A 256 -5.39 -32.16 3.53
CA GLU A 256 -6.70 -31.86 2.94
C GLU A 256 -7.15 -30.43 3.27
N ASP A 257 -6.92 -29.98 4.50
CA ASP A 257 -7.20 -28.61 4.91
C ASP A 257 -6.37 -27.59 4.11
N ARG A 258 -5.12 -27.94 3.75
CA ARG A 258 -4.27 -27.09 2.90
C ARG A 258 -4.77 -27.01 1.46
N CYS A 259 -5.36 -28.08 0.94
CA CYS A 259 -5.96 -28.11 -0.40
C CYS A 259 -7.34 -27.45 -0.45
N THR A 260 -7.96 -27.18 0.70
CA THR A 260 -9.29 -26.58 0.80
C THR A 260 -9.16 -25.07 1.01
N ASN A 261 -9.26 -24.29 -0.07
CA ASN A 261 -9.04 -22.83 -0.05
C ASN A 261 -9.84 -22.12 1.05
N SER A 262 -11.11 -22.46 1.27
CA SER A 262 -11.97 -21.80 2.26
C SER A 262 -11.44 -21.86 3.70
N ARG A 263 -10.49 -22.76 4.01
CA ARG A 263 -9.89 -22.85 5.35
C ARG A 263 -8.82 -21.82 5.63
N TRP A 264 -8.21 -21.25 4.59
CA TRP A 264 -7.06 -20.34 4.74
C TRP A 264 -7.15 -19.06 3.90
N PHE A 265 -8.09 -18.97 2.95
CA PHE A 265 -8.17 -17.87 2.00
C PHE A 265 -8.46 -16.51 2.67
N ASP A 266 -9.33 -16.50 3.67
CA ASP A 266 -9.79 -15.28 4.38
C ASP A 266 -8.98 -14.98 5.65
N ILE A 267 -7.86 -15.68 5.87
CA ILE A 267 -6.98 -15.40 7.01
C ILE A 267 -6.22 -14.11 6.73
N LYS A 268 -6.33 -13.13 7.64
CA LYS A 268 -5.65 -11.85 7.49
C LYS A 268 -4.14 -11.99 7.59
N LEU A 269 -3.43 -11.18 6.82
CA LEU A 269 -1.96 -11.11 6.84
C LEU A 269 -1.44 -10.53 8.17
N LEU A 270 -2.03 -9.42 8.60
CA LEU A 270 -1.67 -8.74 9.85
C LEU A 270 -2.73 -9.06 10.89
N VAL A 271 -2.33 -9.77 11.94
CA VAL A 271 -3.22 -10.17 13.05
C VAL A 271 -2.71 -9.61 14.37
N ASP A 272 -3.64 -9.33 15.26
CA ASP A 272 -3.34 -9.00 16.65
C ASP A 272 -3.36 -10.28 17.49
N VAL A 273 -2.18 -10.69 17.99
CA VAL A 273 -2.02 -11.96 18.72
C VAL A 273 -2.77 -11.94 20.06
N ASP A 274 -3.06 -10.76 20.60
CA ASP A 274 -3.85 -10.63 21.83
C ASP A 274 -5.35 -10.93 21.59
N ARG A 275 -5.81 -10.85 20.34
CA ARG A 275 -7.18 -11.17 19.93
C ARG A 275 -7.24 -12.52 19.24
N ILE A 276 -7.00 -13.58 20.00
CA ILE A 276 -6.89 -14.97 19.52
C ILE A 276 -8.19 -15.49 18.86
N SER A 277 -9.34 -14.84 19.10
CA SER A 277 -10.66 -15.40 18.78
C SER A 277 -11.03 -15.38 17.30
N ASP A 278 -10.51 -14.45 16.48
CA ASP A 278 -10.83 -14.40 15.05
C ASP A 278 -9.71 -13.78 14.21
N ARG A 279 -9.09 -14.60 13.33
CA ARG A 279 -7.97 -14.24 12.45
C ARG A 279 -8.44 -13.73 11.08
N THR A 280 -9.75 -13.71 10.85
CA THR A 280 -10.36 -13.13 9.64
C THR A 280 -10.58 -11.63 9.79
N GLN A 281 -10.45 -11.10 11.01
CA GLN A 281 -10.61 -9.68 11.28
C GLN A 281 -9.31 -8.91 11.06
N PRO A 282 -9.37 -7.76 10.37
CA PRO A 282 -8.21 -6.92 10.18
C PRO A 282 -7.72 -6.36 11.52
N MET A 283 -6.40 -6.27 11.68
CA MET A 283 -5.80 -5.51 12.78
C MET A 283 -6.23 -4.04 12.73
N ARG A 284 -6.32 -3.39 13.90
CA ARG A 284 -6.53 -1.93 13.98
C ARG A 284 -5.46 -1.19 13.17
N SER A 285 -5.90 -0.28 12.30
CA SER A 285 -5.03 0.43 11.35
C SER A 285 -4.05 1.41 12.01
N ASP A 286 -4.29 1.80 13.26
CA ASP A 286 -3.47 2.75 14.00
C ASP A 286 -2.27 2.11 14.73
N GLY A 287 -2.24 0.78 14.88
CA GLY A 287 -1.20 0.09 15.64
C GLY A 287 0.21 0.36 15.12
N TYR A 288 0.42 0.21 13.80
CA TYR A 288 1.69 0.53 13.16
C TYR A 288 2.00 2.03 13.21
N SER A 289 1.02 2.89 12.94
CA SER A 289 1.19 4.36 12.96
C SER A 289 1.64 4.87 14.34
N LYS A 290 1.08 4.32 15.42
CA LYS A 290 1.48 4.65 16.79
C LYS A 290 2.90 4.20 17.08
N HIS A 291 3.24 2.95 16.74
CA HIS A 291 4.58 2.41 16.99
C HIS A 291 5.65 3.20 16.23
N ILE A 292 5.45 3.44 14.93
CA ILE A 292 6.46 4.15 14.12
C ILE A 292 6.65 5.59 14.60
N LYS A 293 5.57 6.28 15.02
CA LYS A 293 5.70 7.62 15.62
C LYS A 293 6.58 7.60 16.87
N VAL A 294 6.38 6.63 17.76
CA VAL A 294 7.20 6.47 18.96
C VAL A 294 8.65 6.21 18.57
N THR A 295 8.92 5.22 17.72
CA THR A 295 10.26 4.89 17.20
C THR A 295 10.97 6.14 16.67
N ILE A 296 10.28 6.93 15.84
CA ILE A 296 10.81 8.16 15.25
C ILE A 296 11.13 9.21 16.31
N THR A 297 10.23 9.42 17.28
CA THR A 297 10.43 10.40 18.35
C THR A 297 11.51 10.02 19.35
N THR A 298 11.85 8.74 19.44
CA THR A 298 12.89 8.22 20.35
C THR A 298 14.29 8.26 19.73
N LEU A 299 14.39 8.42 18.41
CA LEU A 299 15.69 8.57 17.76
C LEU A 299 16.39 9.87 18.21
N PRO A 300 17.70 9.83 18.52
CA PRO A 300 18.46 11.01 18.91
C PRO A 300 18.30 12.16 17.90
N SER A 301 18.06 13.36 18.44
CA SER A 301 17.59 14.56 17.75
C SER A 301 18.51 15.04 16.62
N CYS A 302 18.20 14.61 15.39
CA CYS A 302 18.36 15.39 14.16
C CYS A 302 17.03 15.47 13.36
N LEU A 303 15.94 14.88 13.88
CA LEU A 303 14.62 14.81 13.23
C LEU A 303 13.60 15.84 13.73
N LEU A 304 13.87 16.54 14.85
CA LEU A 304 12.93 17.54 15.40
C LEU A 304 12.79 18.78 14.51
N ASP A 305 13.78 19.09 13.68
CA ASP A 305 13.73 20.22 12.74
C ASP A 305 12.85 19.95 11.51
N LEU A 306 12.42 18.71 11.28
CA LEU A 306 11.59 18.31 10.12
C LEU A 306 10.08 18.25 10.42
N PHE A 307 9.71 18.33 11.69
CA PHE A 307 8.31 18.33 12.14
C PHE A 307 7.92 19.64 12.84
N GLY A 308 8.83 20.62 12.89
CA GLY A 308 8.62 21.93 13.51
C GLY A 308 8.73 23.09 12.53
N SER A 309 7.65 23.31 11.76
CA SER A 309 7.19 24.63 11.24
C SER A 309 5.90 24.44 10.46
#